data_AF-A0A931SZF5-F1
#
_entry.id   AF-A0A931SZF5-F1
#
_cell.length_a   1.000
_cell.length_b   1.000
_cell.length_c   1.000
_cell.angle_alpha   90.00
_cell.angle_beta   90.00
_cell.angle_gamma   90.00
#
_symmetry.space_group_name_H-M   'P 1'
#
loop_
_entity.id
_entity.type
_entity.pdbx_description
1 polymer ?
#
loop_
_entity_poly.entity_id
_entity_poly.type
_entity_poly.pdbx_seq_one_letter_code
_entity_poly.pdbx_strand_id
1 'polypeptide(L)'
;ARELDPGRLAPQARTWVNEHLVFTHGYGLVMSPVNRASEEGMPEFFLKDIPPVGEAGLRVSQPAIYFGEHTGRYVIVNTRVQELDYPRGDENVYTSYAGRGGIPLTRLRRAAFAYRFGDMRLLLSSDVTSSSRLMFAREITTRVRRLAPFLSYDRDPYVVLAGGRLKWVIDAYTTSNRYPYATPAPEVGVNYIRNSVKVIIDAYDGTADFYVVDPADPLARSFASIFPELFKPASQMPAELVAHLRYPVDLFEIQARMYATFHMKDPRVFYNREDVWAVPTELFGNETVLVEPYYVTMRLANDPRPEFILILPFVPAGRDNLIAWMAARNDGPRYGELVVYRFPKDRLAFGPMQVESRINQDPVISQQLTLWNQEGSRVIRGNLLVIPMEDALMYVEPLFLQAERSQLPELKRVIVASGPRIVMDETLDGAIARLLGRAPPAQPSPGAPPAPGPSTRDELIAQALESYDRAEQLLRQGDFAGYAREIERLGQILRQLEQSK
;
A
#
# COMPACT_ATOMS: atom_id res chain seq x y z
N ALA A 1 0.54 -9.46 3.53
CA ALA A 1 1.08 -10.80 3.21
C ALA A 1 0.14 -11.88 3.77
N ARG A 2 0.24 -13.16 3.37
CA ARG A 2 -0.61 -14.23 3.94
C ARG A 2 0.06 -14.85 5.15
N GLU A 3 -0.20 -14.28 6.31
CA GLU A 3 0.34 -14.78 7.57
C GLU A 3 -0.57 -15.81 8.23
N LEU A 4 0.06 -16.67 9.02
CA LEU A 4 -0.63 -17.65 9.84
C LEU A 4 -0.87 -17.06 11.22
N ASP A 5 -2.13 -17.12 11.68
CA ASP A 5 -2.50 -16.84 13.07
C ASP A 5 -2.89 -18.15 13.80
N PRO A 6 -1.98 -18.75 14.59
CA PRO A 6 -2.27 -19.94 15.38
C PRO A 6 -3.42 -19.76 16.37
N GLY A 7 -3.73 -18.51 16.75
CA GLY A 7 -4.86 -18.17 17.62
C GLY A 7 -6.22 -18.45 17.00
N ARG A 8 -6.29 -18.70 15.69
CA ARG A 8 -7.52 -19.09 14.97
C ARG A 8 -7.69 -20.60 14.78
N LEU A 9 -6.72 -21.41 15.21
CA LEU A 9 -6.86 -22.88 15.19
C LEU A 9 -8.03 -23.30 16.09
N ALA A 10 -8.75 -24.36 15.70
CA ALA A 10 -9.78 -24.96 16.54
C ALA A 10 -9.16 -25.36 17.90
N PRO A 11 -9.86 -25.21 19.05
CA PRO A 11 -9.29 -25.49 20.37
C PRO A 11 -8.65 -26.88 20.49
N GLN A 12 -9.24 -27.88 19.82
CA GLN A 12 -8.76 -29.25 19.81
C GLN A 12 -7.47 -29.44 19.02
N ALA A 13 -7.22 -28.57 18.04
CA ALA A 13 -6.03 -28.56 17.20
C ALA A 13 -4.89 -27.70 17.78
N ARG A 14 -5.10 -26.96 18.87
CA ARG A 14 -4.08 -26.16 19.58
C ARG A 14 -3.19 -27.03 20.47
N THR A 15 -2.60 -28.06 19.88
CA THR A 15 -1.58 -28.87 20.55
C THR A 15 -0.23 -28.19 20.42
N TRP A 16 0.67 -28.44 21.38
CA TRP A 16 2.05 -27.91 21.32
C TRP A 16 2.77 -28.27 20.01
N VAL A 17 2.58 -29.49 19.51
CA VAL A 17 3.16 -29.94 18.23
C VAL A 17 2.62 -29.08 17.09
N ASN A 18 1.32 -28.85 17.05
CA ASN A 18 0.71 -28.01 16.02
C ASN A 18 1.19 -26.56 16.09
N GLU A 19 1.18 -25.97 17.28
CA GLU A 19 1.54 -24.56 17.47
C GLU A 19 3.03 -24.26 17.28
N HIS A 20 3.91 -25.24 17.54
CA HIS A 20 5.37 -25.00 17.55
C HIS A 20 6.15 -25.77 16.48
N LEU A 21 5.63 -26.87 15.93
CA LEU A 21 6.35 -27.73 14.99
C LEU A 21 5.68 -27.85 13.61
N VAL A 22 4.34 -27.84 13.53
CA VAL A 22 3.61 -28.04 12.26
C VAL A 22 3.25 -26.70 11.61
N PHE A 23 2.51 -25.85 12.32
CA PHE A 23 2.03 -24.56 11.80
C PHE A 23 3.05 -23.47 12.13
N THR A 24 4.19 -23.52 11.45
CA THR A 24 5.35 -22.67 11.79
C THR A 24 5.37 -21.34 11.05
N HIS A 25 4.80 -21.25 9.86
CA HIS A 25 4.91 -20.08 8.98
C HIS A 25 3.59 -19.79 8.24
N GLY A 26 3.44 -18.54 7.79
CA GLY A 26 2.44 -18.19 6.78
C GLY A 26 2.98 -18.45 5.37
N TYR A 27 2.12 -18.43 4.37
CA TYR A 27 2.52 -18.73 2.99
C TYR A 27 1.79 -17.84 1.98
N GLY A 28 2.56 -17.04 1.26
CA GLY A 28 2.09 -16.31 0.08
C GLY A 28 1.99 -14.79 0.24
N LEU A 29 1.79 -14.15 -0.91
CA LEU A 29 1.60 -12.72 -1.06
C LEU A 29 0.38 -12.49 -1.95
N VAL A 30 -0.41 -11.49 -1.61
CA VAL A 30 -1.51 -11.00 -2.45
C VAL A 30 -1.17 -9.59 -2.88
N MET A 31 -1.35 -9.28 -4.14
CA MET A 31 -1.11 -7.96 -4.71
C MET A 31 -2.30 -7.57 -5.59
N SER A 32 -2.87 -6.40 -5.34
CA SER A 32 -4.01 -5.86 -6.09
C SER A 32 -3.62 -4.50 -6.68
N PRO A 33 -4.00 -4.18 -7.94
CA PRO A 33 -4.04 -2.78 -8.36
C PRO A 33 -4.99 -1.98 -7.46
N VAL A 34 -4.74 -0.67 -7.37
CA VAL A 34 -5.53 0.24 -6.53
C VAL A 34 -6.86 0.66 -7.16
N ASN A 35 -7.07 0.39 -8.45
CA ASN A 35 -8.19 0.93 -9.24
C ASN A 35 -9.02 -0.12 -10.01
N ARG A 36 -8.86 -1.42 -9.71
CA ARG A 36 -9.65 -2.47 -10.38
C ARG A 36 -10.38 -3.36 -9.39
N ALA A 37 -11.62 -3.69 -9.74
CA ALA A 37 -12.45 -4.65 -9.05
C ALA A 37 -13.17 -5.51 -10.09
N SER A 38 -13.47 -6.76 -9.74
CA SER A 38 -14.28 -7.67 -10.54
C SER A 38 -15.74 -7.18 -10.62
N GLU A 39 -16.53 -7.79 -11.49
CA GLU A 39 -17.97 -7.51 -11.60
C GLU A 39 -18.72 -7.75 -10.28
N GLU A 40 -18.27 -8.68 -9.44
CA GLU A 40 -18.86 -8.92 -8.12
C GLU A 40 -18.46 -7.87 -7.07
N GLY A 41 -17.49 -7.00 -7.36
CA GLY A 41 -16.95 -6.03 -6.42
C GLY A 41 -15.75 -6.53 -5.61
N MET A 42 -15.16 -7.65 -6.02
CA MET A 42 -13.97 -8.21 -5.38
C MET A 42 -12.70 -7.60 -5.98
N PRO A 43 -11.60 -7.45 -5.22
CA PRO A 43 -10.36 -6.95 -5.79
C PRO A 43 -9.84 -7.87 -6.91
N GLU A 44 -9.39 -7.28 -8.02
CA GLU A 44 -8.57 -8.02 -8.98
C GLU A 44 -7.16 -8.20 -8.40
N PHE A 45 -6.45 -9.26 -8.79
CA PHE A 45 -5.14 -9.56 -8.21
C PHE A 45 -4.07 -9.77 -9.27
N PHE A 46 -2.97 -9.05 -9.15
CA PHE A 46 -1.71 -9.30 -9.87
C PHE A 46 -0.97 -10.52 -9.33
N LEU A 47 -1.12 -10.80 -8.03
CA LEU A 47 -0.61 -11.99 -7.36
C LEU A 47 -1.71 -12.59 -6.49
N LYS A 48 -2.03 -13.86 -6.70
CA LYS A 48 -3.07 -14.60 -5.97
C LYS A 48 -2.69 -16.08 -5.79
N ASP A 49 -3.57 -16.82 -5.13
CA ASP A 49 -3.48 -18.27 -4.88
C ASP A 49 -2.40 -18.73 -3.89
N ILE A 50 -2.44 -20.03 -3.58
CA ILE A 50 -1.45 -20.74 -2.76
C ILE A 50 -1.10 -22.04 -3.52
N PRO A 51 0.11 -22.16 -4.09
CA PRO A 51 1.20 -21.19 -4.08
C PRO A 51 0.90 -19.91 -4.91
N PRO A 52 1.57 -18.78 -4.62
CA PRO A 52 1.27 -17.53 -5.30
C PRO A 52 1.65 -17.59 -6.78
N VAL A 53 0.68 -17.31 -7.64
CA VAL A 53 0.81 -17.17 -9.10
C VAL A 53 0.59 -15.71 -9.45
N GLY A 54 1.45 -15.17 -10.31
CA GLY A 54 1.39 -13.76 -10.71
C GLY A 54 1.53 -13.54 -12.21
N GLU A 55 1.26 -12.29 -12.61
CA GLU A 55 1.49 -11.80 -13.96
C GLU A 55 2.99 -11.83 -14.34
N ALA A 56 3.28 -11.70 -15.64
CA ALA A 56 4.64 -11.71 -16.16
C ALA A 56 5.52 -10.65 -15.46
N GLY A 57 6.60 -11.09 -14.82
CA GLY A 57 7.53 -10.23 -14.06
C GLY A 57 7.37 -10.32 -12.53
N LEU A 58 6.24 -10.81 -12.02
CA LEU A 58 5.99 -10.97 -10.58
C LEU A 58 6.20 -12.42 -10.14
N ARG A 59 7.46 -12.83 -9.98
CA ARG A 59 7.81 -14.19 -9.55
C ARG A 59 8.16 -14.24 -8.07
N VAL A 60 7.35 -14.95 -7.28
CA VAL A 60 7.66 -15.26 -5.87
C VAL A 60 8.39 -16.60 -5.79
N SER A 61 9.70 -16.56 -5.52
CA SER A 61 10.54 -17.77 -5.40
C SER A 61 10.56 -18.34 -3.99
N GLN A 62 10.37 -17.48 -2.97
CA GLN A 62 10.25 -17.90 -1.58
C GLN A 62 9.03 -17.22 -0.93
N PRO A 63 7.88 -17.89 -0.91
CA PRO A 63 6.62 -17.35 -0.38
C PRO A 63 6.40 -17.60 1.12
N ALA A 64 7.21 -18.44 1.77
CA ALA A 64 7.05 -18.76 3.19
C ALA A 64 7.46 -17.60 4.09
N ILE A 65 6.63 -17.32 5.10
CA ILE A 65 6.74 -16.18 6.02
C ILE A 65 6.94 -16.72 7.43
N TYR A 66 8.21 -16.87 7.81
CA TYR A 66 8.61 -17.20 9.17
C TYR A 66 8.68 -15.94 10.04
N PHE A 67 8.87 -14.75 9.48
CA PHE A 67 8.95 -13.49 10.21
C PHE A 67 7.95 -12.51 9.58
N GLY A 68 7.01 -12.04 10.38
CA GLY A 68 5.89 -11.20 9.94
C GLY A 68 5.16 -10.57 11.13
N GLU A 69 4.10 -9.81 10.89
CA GLU A 69 3.38 -9.05 11.91
C GLU A 69 2.59 -9.93 12.89
N HIS A 70 2.14 -11.11 12.45
CA HIS A 70 1.33 -12.04 13.26
C HIS A 70 2.13 -13.23 13.79
N THR A 71 3.46 -13.12 13.82
CA THR A 71 4.38 -14.20 14.25
C THR A 71 4.81 -14.08 15.73
N GLY A 72 3.85 -13.87 16.63
CA GLY A 72 4.12 -13.59 18.05
C GLY A 72 4.67 -14.76 18.88
N ARG A 73 4.54 -16.00 18.40
CA ARG A 73 4.95 -17.21 19.12
C ARG A 73 6.33 -17.71 18.67
N TYR A 74 7.01 -18.43 19.55
CA TYR A 74 8.22 -19.14 19.15
C TYR A 74 7.83 -20.41 18.37
N VAL A 75 8.69 -20.85 17.44
CA VAL A 75 8.55 -22.14 16.75
C VAL A 75 9.89 -22.84 16.67
N ILE A 76 9.85 -24.13 16.37
CA ILE A 76 11.03 -24.96 16.21
C ILE A 76 10.98 -25.57 14.82
N VAL A 77 12.00 -25.28 14.03
CA VAL A 77 12.15 -25.80 12.67
C VAL A 77 13.22 -26.88 12.63
N ASN A 78 13.28 -27.63 11.52
CA ASN A 78 14.21 -28.75 11.35
C ASN A 78 14.05 -29.80 12.47
N THR A 79 12.79 -30.14 12.76
CA THR A 79 12.43 -31.22 13.68
C THR A 79 12.16 -32.52 12.92
N ARG A 80 11.84 -33.60 13.63
CA ARG A 80 11.37 -34.84 12.99
C ARG A 80 9.97 -34.72 12.39
N VAL A 81 9.20 -33.76 12.86
CA VAL A 81 7.87 -33.44 12.33
C VAL A 81 8.05 -32.45 11.18
N GLN A 82 7.44 -32.75 10.05
CA GLN A 82 7.45 -31.84 8.90
C GLN A 82 6.50 -30.67 9.14
N GLU A 83 6.87 -29.52 8.60
CA GLU A 83 6.11 -28.28 8.71
C GLU A 83 5.03 -28.27 7.62
N LEU A 84 3.82 -27.82 7.94
CA LEU A 84 2.80 -27.63 6.92
C LEU A 84 3.18 -26.41 6.09
N ASP A 85 3.30 -26.59 4.77
CA ASP A 85 3.63 -25.54 3.82
C ASP A 85 2.35 -24.87 3.32
N TYR A 86 1.48 -25.65 2.66
CA TYR A 86 0.16 -25.20 2.24
C TYR A 86 -0.77 -26.39 1.93
N PRO A 87 -2.11 -26.19 2.05
CA PRO A 87 -3.08 -27.18 1.59
C PRO A 87 -3.17 -27.18 0.06
N ARG A 88 -3.31 -28.37 -0.54
CA ARG A 88 -3.49 -28.60 -1.98
C ARG A 88 -4.63 -29.59 -2.20
N GLY A 89 -5.84 -29.08 -2.44
CA GLY A 89 -7.04 -29.91 -2.53
C GLY A 89 -7.32 -30.62 -1.20
N ASP A 90 -7.48 -31.94 -1.24
CA ASP A 90 -7.63 -32.77 -0.04
C ASP A 90 -6.30 -33.20 0.59
N GLU A 91 -5.17 -32.84 -0.03
CA GLU A 91 -3.83 -33.15 0.46
C GLU A 91 -3.16 -31.93 1.10
N ASN A 92 -2.12 -32.19 1.90
CA ASN A 92 -1.27 -31.17 2.47
C ASN A 92 0.14 -31.29 1.91
N VAL A 93 0.71 -30.16 1.50
CA VAL A 93 2.12 -30.08 1.14
C VAL A 93 2.92 -29.77 2.39
N TYR A 94 3.95 -30.56 2.63
CA TYR A 94 4.83 -30.41 3.78
C TYR A 94 6.23 -30.00 3.34
N THR A 95 6.91 -29.27 4.21
CA THR A 95 8.25 -28.76 3.97
C THR A 95 9.14 -28.91 5.21
N SER A 96 10.41 -28.59 5.04
CA SER A 96 11.37 -28.44 6.12
C SER A 96 12.21 -27.20 5.86
N TYR A 97 12.41 -26.40 6.90
CA TYR A 97 13.11 -25.14 6.79
C TYR A 97 14.55 -25.25 6.24
N ALA A 98 14.75 -24.76 5.02
CA ALA A 98 16.05 -24.75 4.34
C ALA A 98 16.88 -23.49 4.62
N GLY A 99 16.35 -22.54 5.39
CA GLY A 99 17.02 -21.27 5.67
C GLY A 99 18.05 -21.33 6.80
N ARG A 100 18.57 -20.16 7.13
CA ARG A 100 19.62 -20.00 8.17
C ARG A 100 19.11 -19.35 9.45
N GLY A 101 17.84 -18.97 9.51
CA GLY A 101 17.20 -18.38 10.68
C GLY A 101 17.13 -19.33 11.89
N GLY A 102 16.97 -18.72 13.06
CA GLY A 102 16.81 -19.45 14.32
C GLY A 102 18.11 -19.94 14.96
N ILE A 103 18.02 -20.20 16.26
CA ILE A 103 19.13 -20.60 17.13
C ILE A 103 19.21 -22.13 17.19
N PRO A 104 20.36 -22.74 16.85
CA PRO A 104 20.55 -24.19 17.00
C PRO A 104 20.33 -24.65 18.44
N LEU A 105 19.51 -25.68 18.61
CA LEU A 105 19.08 -26.22 19.90
C LEU A 105 20.02 -27.33 20.42
N THR A 106 21.19 -26.92 20.91
CA THR A 106 22.04 -27.81 21.71
C THR A 106 21.35 -28.15 23.05
N ARG A 107 21.78 -29.23 23.73
CA ARG A 107 21.17 -29.67 25.00
C ARG A 107 21.07 -28.56 26.05
N LEU A 108 22.12 -27.76 26.20
CA LEU A 108 22.14 -26.63 27.14
C LEU A 108 21.17 -25.51 26.72
N ARG A 109 21.14 -25.17 25.42
CA ARG A 109 20.21 -24.15 24.90
C ARG A 109 18.76 -24.59 25.02
N ARG A 110 18.46 -25.88 24.83
CA ARG A 110 17.13 -26.44 25.09
C ARG A 110 16.71 -26.21 26.54
N ALA A 111 17.58 -26.49 27.51
CA ALA A 111 17.29 -26.22 28.92
C ALA A 111 17.05 -24.74 29.21
N ALA A 112 17.91 -23.86 28.67
CA ALA A 112 17.76 -22.42 28.85
C ALA A 112 16.44 -21.89 28.25
N PHE A 113 16.06 -22.33 27.06
CA PHE A 113 14.81 -21.91 26.43
C PHE A 113 13.56 -22.53 27.08
N ALA A 114 13.66 -23.78 27.54
CA ALA A 114 12.61 -24.40 28.34
C ALA A 114 12.33 -23.61 29.62
N TYR A 115 13.38 -23.11 30.30
CA TYR A 115 13.21 -22.20 31.42
C TYR A 115 12.64 -20.83 30.99
N ARG A 116 13.21 -20.21 29.95
CA ARG A 116 12.82 -18.89 29.42
C ARG A 116 11.34 -18.78 29.04
N PHE A 117 10.78 -19.84 28.47
CA PHE A 117 9.39 -19.91 28.02
C PHE A 117 8.48 -20.67 28.99
N GLY A 118 9.02 -21.24 30.07
CA GLY A 118 8.26 -22.09 30.99
C GLY A 118 7.72 -23.37 30.32
N ASP A 119 8.45 -23.89 29.33
CA ASP A 119 7.97 -24.99 28.48
C ASP A 119 8.89 -26.22 28.55
N MET A 120 8.50 -27.21 29.34
CA MET A 120 9.25 -28.45 29.51
C MET A 120 9.22 -29.36 28.28
N ARG A 121 8.29 -29.16 27.33
CA ARG A 121 8.24 -29.98 26.10
C ARG A 121 9.45 -29.71 25.21
N LEU A 122 10.04 -28.51 25.28
CA LEU A 122 11.33 -28.19 24.64
C LEU A 122 12.47 -29.12 25.08
N LEU A 123 12.45 -29.59 26.33
CA LEU A 123 13.44 -30.52 26.88
C LEU A 123 13.10 -31.99 26.61
N LEU A 124 11.83 -32.35 26.74
CA LEU A 124 11.38 -33.74 26.77
C LEU A 124 10.97 -34.28 25.40
N SER A 125 10.61 -33.42 24.44
CA SER A 125 10.19 -33.86 23.10
C SER A 125 11.32 -34.57 22.37
N SER A 126 11.00 -35.73 21.80
CA SER A 126 11.84 -36.54 20.93
C SER A 126 11.89 -36.02 19.50
N ASP A 127 10.97 -35.14 19.10
CA ASP A 127 10.92 -34.52 17.77
C ASP A 127 12.00 -33.45 17.60
N VAL A 128 12.38 -32.81 18.72
CA VAL A 128 13.43 -31.80 18.77
C VAL A 128 14.80 -32.48 18.85
N THR A 129 15.63 -32.21 17.86
CA THR A 129 16.97 -32.78 17.72
C THR A 129 18.06 -31.70 17.82
N SER A 130 19.33 -32.08 17.73
CA SER A 130 20.45 -31.11 17.72
C SER A 130 20.55 -30.30 16.42
N SER A 131 19.93 -30.75 15.32
CA SER A 131 19.81 -29.98 14.09
C SER A 131 18.63 -29.00 14.10
N SER A 132 17.71 -29.14 15.07
CA SER A 132 16.56 -28.27 15.21
C SER A 132 16.96 -26.86 15.61
N ARG A 133 16.20 -25.87 15.14
CA ARG A 133 16.46 -24.45 15.38
C ARG A 133 15.23 -23.80 15.98
N LEU A 134 15.44 -23.07 17.06
CA LEU A 134 14.39 -22.28 17.70
C LEU A 134 14.34 -20.89 17.08
N MET A 135 13.16 -20.47 16.62
CA MET A 135 12.87 -19.11 16.19
C MET A 135 11.94 -18.45 17.20
N PHE A 136 12.35 -17.30 17.74
CA PHE A 136 11.55 -16.46 18.64
C PHE A 136 11.80 -14.98 18.33
N ALA A 137 10.95 -14.09 18.86
CA ALA A 137 10.93 -12.68 18.43
C ALA A 137 10.87 -12.58 16.90
N ARG A 138 9.91 -13.31 16.35
CA ARG A 138 9.65 -13.37 14.91
C ARG A 138 8.81 -12.19 14.46
N GLU A 139 7.89 -11.75 15.33
CA GLU A 139 7.14 -10.51 15.17
C GLU A 139 8.10 -9.35 14.92
N ILE A 140 7.95 -8.72 13.75
CA ILE A 140 8.97 -7.85 13.16
C ILE A 140 9.21 -6.59 14.01
N THR A 141 8.17 -6.03 14.62
CA THR A 141 8.25 -4.86 15.50
C THR A 141 8.98 -5.20 16.79
N THR A 142 8.63 -6.32 17.43
CA THR A 142 9.35 -6.86 18.60
C THR A 142 10.81 -7.12 18.27
N ARG A 143 11.08 -7.65 17.07
CA ARG A 143 12.43 -7.98 16.63
C ARG A 143 13.30 -6.74 16.52
N VAL A 144 12.87 -5.72 15.80
CA VAL A 144 13.67 -4.49 15.62
C VAL A 144 13.87 -3.75 16.93
N ARG A 145 12.84 -3.69 17.79
CA ARG A 145 12.96 -3.10 19.13
C ARG A 145 13.95 -3.83 20.03
N ARG A 146 14.17 -5.13 19.83
CA ARG A 146 15.21 -5.89 20.55
C ARG A 146 16.61 -5.68 19.96
N LEU A 147 16.71 -5.52 18.63
CA LEU A 147 17.98 -5.32 17.94
C LEU A 147 18.54 -3.91 18.14
N ALA A 148 17.69 -2.90 18.05
CA ALA A 148 18.05 -1.49 18.23
C ALA A 148 16.98 -0.75 19.06
N PRO A 149 16.96 -0.93 20.38
CA PRO A 149 15.95 -0.33 21.27
C PRO A 149 16.03 1.20 21.38
N PHE A 150 17.13 1.79 20.92
CA PHE A 150 17.39 3.23 20.97
C PHE A 150 16.81 3.98 19.76
N LEU A 151 16.26 3.27 18.77
CA LEU A 151 15.47 3.85 17.68
C LEU A 151 13.98 3.77 18.03
N SER A 152 13.21 4.75 17.58
CA SER A 152 11.75 4.64 17.49
C SER A 152 11.38 4.02 16.14
N TYR A 153 10.22 3.39 16.03
CA TYR A 153 9.80 2.68 14.83
C TYR A 153 8.40 3.13 14.44
N ASP A 154 8.18 3.22 13.13
CA ASP A 154 6.86 3.48 12.55
C ASP A 154 5.87 2.37 12.86
N ARG A 155 4.59 2.73 12.90
CA ARG A 155 3.51 1.80 13.23
C ARG A 155 3.04 0.93 12.06
N ASP A 156 3.32 1.31 10.81
CA ASP A 156 2.80 0.65 9.60
C ASP A 156 3.93 0.05 8.73
N PRO A 157 4.49 -1.11 9.15
CA PRO A 157 5.44 -1.84 8.34
C PRO A 157 4.78 -2.37 7.06
N TYR A 158 5.52 -2.46 5.95
CA TYR A 158 4.97 -2.94 4.68
C TYR A 158 5.84 -4.00 4.03
N VAL A 159 5.21 -4.92 3.32
CA VAL A 159 5.89 -6.00 2.61
C VAL A 159 6.14 -5.63 1.16
N VAL A 160 7.33 -5.96 0.66
CA VAL A 160 7.72 -5.79 -0.74
C VAL A 160 8.23 -7.11 -1.30
N LEU A 161 8.03 -7.33 -2.59
CA LEU A 161 8.63 -8.43 -3.33
C LEU A 161 9.93 -7.93 -3.93
N ALA A 162 11.07 -8.44 -3.46
CA ALA A 162 12.38 -8.06 -3.97
C ALA A 162 13.27 -9.28 -4.19
N GLY A 163 13.78 -9.47 -5.41
CA GLY A 163 14.61 -10.62 -5.78
C GLY A 163 13.90 -11.95 -5.61
N GLY A 164 12.58 -11.98 -5.82
CA GLY A 164 11.72 -13.15 -5.62
C GLY A 164 11.50 -13.56 -4.17
N ARG A 165 11.87 -12.72 -3.20
CA ARG A 165 11.69 -12.94 -1.76
C ARG A 165 10.82 -11.85 -1.16
N LEU A 166 10.08 -12.21 -0.12
CA LEU A 166 9.27 -11.26 0.65
C LEU A 166 10.15 -10.56 1.69
N LYS A 167 10.15 -9.22 1.68
CA LYS A 167 10.91 -8.41 2.62
C LYS A 167 10.01 -7.38 3.27
N TRP A 168 10.10 -7.25 4.58
CA TRP A 168 9.43 -6.18 5.32
C TRP A 168 10.31 -4.94 5.34
N VAL A 169 9.71 -3.80 5.09
CA VAL A 169 10.33 -2.49 5.23
C VAL A 169 9.71 -1.79 6.42
N ILE A 170 10.56 -1.34 7.34
CA ILE A 170 10.15 -0.63 8.54
C ILE A 170 10.91 0.68 8.61
N ASP A 171 10.15 1.75 8.80
CA ASP A 171 10.68 3.08 9.05
C ASP A 171 11.17 3.20 10.50
N ALA A 172 12.40 3.66 10.67
CA ALA A 172 13.01 3.87 11.97
C ALA A 172 13.49 5.31 12.15
N TYR A 173 13.20 5.84 13.33
CA TYR A 173 13.41 7.22 13.68
C TYR A 173 14.45 7.37 14.78
N THR A 174 15.31 8.38 14.63
CA THR A 174 16.00 8.95 15.78
C THR A 174 15.12 10.04 16.38
N THR A 175 14.92 9.98 17.70
CA THR A 175 14.03 10.90 18.40
C THR A 175 14.72 11.51 19.63
N SER A 176 14.28 12.70 20.02
CA SER A 176 14.67 13.33 21.29
C SER A 176 13.57 14.26 21.77
N ASN A 177 13.45 14.42 23.09
CA ASN A 177 12.61 15.43 23.74
C ASN A 177 13.41 16.58 24.36
N ARG A 178 14.72 16.64 24.05
CA ARG A 178 15.67 17.61 24.63
C ARG A 178 16.41 18.42 23.57
N TYR A 179 15.91 18.43 22.34
CA TYR A 179 16.55 19.21 21.29
C TYR A 179 16.36 20.70 21.55
N PRO A 180 17.43 21.51 21.61
CA PRO A 180 17.32 22.91 22.00
C PRO A 180 16.57 23.72 20.93
N TYR A 181 15.83 24.74 21.38
CA TYR A 181 15.10 25.68 20.50
C TYR A 181 14.09 25.01 19.54
N ALA A 182 13.57 23.83 19.90
CA ALA A 182 12.55 23.12 19.12
C ALA A 182 11.24 23.00 19.89
N THR A 183 10.13 23.29 19.21
CA THR A 183 8.78 23.14 19.75
C THR A 183 8.46 21.64 19.92
N PRO A 184 7.99 21.21 21.11
CA PRO A 184 7.52 19.85 21.32
C PRO A 184 6.26 19.52 20.51
N ALA A 185 6.20 18.32 19.96
CA ALA A 185 4.99 17.68 19.45
C ALA A 185 4.36 16.87 20.60
N PRO A 186 3.32 17.39 21.29
CA PRO A 186 2.82 16.81 22.54
C PRO A 186 2.24 15.39 22.36
N GLU A 187 1.70 15.07 21.19
CA GLU A 187 1.08 13.77 20.88
C GLU A 187 2.09 12.62 20.94
N VAL A 188 3.33 12.89 20.55
CA VAL A 188 4.43 11.91 20.52
C VAL A 188 5.49 12.15 21.59
N GLY A 189 5.38 13.26 22.33
CA GLY A 189 6.28 13.59 23.44
C GLY A 189 7.73 13.87 23.03
N VAL A 190 7.98 14.24 21.77
CA VAL A 190 9.31 14.54 21.23
C VAL A 190 9.36 15.94 20.64
N ASN A 191 10.56 16.53 20.58
CA ASN A 191 10.80 17.81 19.90
C ASN A 191 11.89 17.70 18.82
N TYR A 192 12.34 16.47 18.55
CA TYR A 192 13.22 16.10 17.44
C TYR A 192 12.81 14.73 16.93
N ILE A 193 12.67 14.63 15.61
CA ILE A 193 12.44 13.38 14.90
C ILE A 193 13.08 13.45 13.52
N ARG A 194 13.76 12.39 13.13
CA ARG A 194 14.31 12.19 11.78
C ARG A 194 14.09 10.74 11.35
N ASN A 195 13.62 10.54 10.12
CA ASN A 195 13.55 9.22 9.49
C ASN A 195 14.94 8.82 8.97
N SER A 196 15.84 8.54 9.91
CA SER A 196 17.25 8.38 9.58
C SER A 196 17.62 6.98 9.15
N VAL A 197 16.78 5.98 9.43
CA VAL A 197 17.08 4.56 9.22
C VAL A 197 15.90 3.85 8.55
N LYS A 198 16.19 3.02 7.55
CA LYS A 198 15.25 2.01 7.01
C LYS A 198 15.70 0.64 7.46
N VAL A 199 14.77 -0.16 7.99
CA VAL A 199 15.06 -1.55 8.38
C VAL A 199 14.41 -2.48 7.37
N ILE A 200 15.22 -3.38 6.81
CA ILE A 200 14.76 -4.40 5.87
C ILE A 200 14.86 -5.76 6.55
N ILE A 201 13.74 -6.48 6.66
CA ILE A 201 13.68 -7.80 7.28
C ILE A 201 13.27 -8.83 6.25
N ASP A 202 14.12 -9.83 6.03
CA ASP A 202 13.76 -10.98 5.20
C ASP A 202 12.68 -11.83 5.91
N ALA A 203 11.53 -12.04 5.26
CA ALA A 203 10.40 -12.73 5.87
C ALA A 203 10.67 -14.23 6.11
N TYR A 204 11.67 -14.83 5.46
CA TYR A 204 11.99 -16.25 5.60
C TYR A 204 13.12 -16.48 6.61
N ASP A 205 14.18 -15.67 6.58
CA ASP A 205 15.35 -15.82 7.45
C ASP A 205 15.31 -14.95 8.71
N GLY A 206 14.51 -13.88 8.70
CA GLY A 206 14.49 -12.88 9.78
C GLY A 206 15.77 -12.07 9.86
N THR A 207 16.64 -12.10 8.85
CA THR A 207 17.82 -11.22 8.81
C THR A 207 17.32 -9.78 8.72
N ALA A 208 17.78 -8.91 9.61
CA ALA A 208 17.39 -7.51 9.67
C ALA A 208 18.60 -6.64 9.32
N ASP A 209 18.46 -5.84 8.27
CA ASP A 209 19.48 -4.91 7.80
C ASP A 209 19.03 -3.48 8.09
N PHE A 210 19.86 -2.71 8.81
CA PHE A 210 19.58 -1.31 9.14
C PHE A 210 20.37 -0.40 8.21
N TYR A 211 19.68 0.33 7.32
CA TYR A 211 20.29 1.25 6.38
C TYR A 211 20.14 2.70 6.85
N VAL A 212 21.25 3.42 7.02
CA VAL A 212 21.23 4.86 7.34
C VAL A 212 20.93 5.65 6.06
N VAL A 213 19.75 6.26 6.01
CA VAL A 213 19.23 7.03 4.88
C VAL A 213 19.34 8.55 5.06
N ASP A 214 19.45 9.05 6.29
CA ASP A 214 19.83 10.44 6.59
C ASP A 214 21.21 10.48 7.25
N PRO A 215 22.32 10.52 6.47
CA PRO A 215 23.67 10.58 7.03
C PRO A 215 23.99 11.95 7.66
N ALA A 216 23.16 12.98 7.45
CA ALA A 216 23.36 14.29 8.08
C ALA A 216 22.86 14.32 9.53
N ASP A 217 21.96 13.42 9.91
CA ASP A 217 21.44 13.33 11.27
C ASP A 217 22.56 13.05 12.30
N PRO A 218 22.78 13.95 13.28
CA PRO A 218 23.80 13.75 14.31
C PRO A 218 23.52 12.55 15.22
N LEU A 219 22.26 12.18 15.48
CA LEU A 219 21.92 11.05 16.33
C LEU A 219 22.22 9.73 15.61
N ALA A 220 21.79 9.57 14.37
CA ALA A 220 22.12 8.39 13.57
C ALA A 220 23.63 8.22 13.38
N ARG A 221 24.38 9.31 13.12
CA ARG A 221 25.85 9.26 13.05
C ARG A 221 26.49 8.76 14.34
N SER A 222 25.98 9.21 15.49
CA SER A 222 26.47 8.78 16.80
C SER A 222 26.21 7.29 17.02
N PHE A 223 24.99 6.81 16.75
CA PHE A 223 24.66 5.38 16.87
C PHE A 223 25.44 4.51 15.87
N ALA A 224 25.63 4.97 14.64
CA ALA A 224 26.45 4.29 13.63
C ALA A 224 27.92 4.17 14.07
N SER A 225 28.44 5.15 14.80
CA SER A 225 29.79 5.11 15.36
C SER A 225 29.92 4.14 16.54
N ILE A 226 28.87 4.02 17.36
CA ILE A 226 28.83 3.08 18.51
C ILE A 226 28.64 1.63 18.04
N PHE A 227 27.82 1.42 17.00
CA PHE A 227 27.43 0.10 16.49
C PHE A 227 27.75 -0.05 14.99
N PRO A 228 29.04 -0.05 14.58
CA PRO A 228 29.43 -0.03 13.18
C PRO A 228 29.00 -1.28 12.38
N GLU A 229 28.82 -2.42 13.05
CA GLU A 229 28.35 -3.67 12.41
C GLU A 229 26.83 -3.70 12.20
N LEU A 230 26.07 -2.91 12.94
CA LEU A 230 24.61 -2.88 12.86
C LEU A 230 24.12 -2.09 11.64
N PHE A 231 24.79 -0.97 11.37
CA PHE A 231 24.35 0.01 10.38
C PHE A 231 25.10 -0.13 9.05
N LYS A 232 24.35 -0.08 7.96
CA LYS A 232 24.86 -0.05 6.59
C LYS A 232 24.57 1.32 5.96
N PRO A 233 25.42 1.83 5.07
CA PRO A 233 25.09 3.02 4.30
C PRO A 233 23.94 2.74 3.32
N ALA A 234 23.07 3.74 3.07
CA ALA A 234 21.99 3.61 2.09
C ALA A 234 22.45 3.19 0.69
N SER A 235 23.69 3.52 0.29
CA SER A 235 24.26 3.11 -1.00
C SER A 235 24.43 1.60 -1.17
N GLN A 236 24.42 0.83 -0.07
CA GLN A 236 24.43 -0.64 -0.13
C GLN A 236 23.01 -1.22 -0.27
N MET A 237 21.96 -0.40 -0.22
CA MET A 237 20.59 -0.87 -0.40
C MET A 237 20.38 -1.26 -1.88
N PRO A 238 19.88 -2.47 -2.16
CA PRO A 238 19.54 -2.89 -3.51
C PRO A 238 18.58 -1.91 -4.22
N ALA A 239 18.83 -1.61 -5.50
CA ALA A 239 18.03 -0.64 -6.26
C ALA A 239 16.53 -0.97 -6.30
N GLU A 240 16.18 -2.26 -6.37
CA GLU A 240 14.79 -2.74 -6.30
C GLU A 240 14.13 -2.37 -4.97
N LEU A 241 14.85 -2.42 -3.84
CA LEU A 241 14.32 -1.99 -2.55
C LEU A 241 14.20 -0.47 -2.45
N VAL A 242 15.16 0.27 -3.02
CA VAL A 242 15.10 1.74 -3.09
C VAL A 242 13.84 2.20 -3.83
N ALA A 243 13.49 1.52 -4.93
CA ALA A 243 12.29 1.82 -5.72
C ALA A 243 10.96 1.59 -4.97
N HIS A 244 10.98 0.83 -3.87
CA HIS A 244 9.81 0.58 -3.04
C HIS A 244 9.73 1.48 -1.80
N LEU A 245 10.71 2.35 -1.56
CA LEU A 245 10.67 3.23 -0.39
C LEU A 245 9.54 4.25 -0.50
N ARG A 246 8.72 4.32 0.54
CA ARG A 246 7.72 5.37 0.73
C ARG A 246 8.11 6.31 1.86
N TYR A 247 7.65 7.55 1.82
CA TYR A 247 7.82 8.53 2.87
C TYR A 247 6.85 8.20 4.01
N PRO A 248 7.31 8.10 5.25
CA PRO A 248 6.49 7.50 6.29
C PRO A 248 5.37 8.42 6.80
N VAL A 249 4.23 7.80 7.11
CA VAL A 249 3.01 8.49 7.52
C VAL A 249 3.19 9.17 8.89
N ASP A 250 3.78 8.50 9.88
CA ASP A 250 3.93 9.06 11.23
C ASP A 250 4.74 10.36 11.23
N LEU A 251 5.87 10.38 10.51
CA LEU A 251 6.68 11.59 10.39
C LEU A 251 5.93 12.69 9.63
N PHE A 252 5.24 12.32 8.55
CA PHE A 252 4.50 13.27 7.74
C PHE A 252 3.36 13.93 8.53
N GLU A 253 2.63 13.17 9.36
CA GLU A 253 1.60 13.72 10.25
C GLU A 253 2.16 14.73 11.25
N ILE A 254 3.29 14.40 11.90
CA ILE A 254 3.95 15.33 12.83
C ILE A 254 4.36 16.61 12.09
N GLN A 255 4.96 16.48 10.92
CA GLN A 255 5.38 17.62 10.10
C GLN A 255 4.19 18.47 9.65
N ALA A 256 3.10 17.84 9.22
CA ALA A 256 1.86 18.50 8.82
C ALA A 256 1.24 19.30 9.97
N ARG A 257 1.13 18.70 11.17
CA ARG A 257 0.60 19.38 12.37
C ARG A 257 1.47 20.56 12.78
N MET A 258 2.79 20.40 12.74
CA MET A 258 3.72 21.49 13.01
C MET A 258 3.57 22.61 11.98
N TYR A 259 3.53 22.26 10.70
CA TYR A 259 3.38 23.21 9.61
C TYR A 259 2.05 23.98 9.67
N ALA A 260 0.98 23.35 10.17
CA ALA A 260 -0.33 23.97 10.33
C ALA A 260 -0.30 25.27 11.18
N THR A 261 0.69 25.40 12.07
CA THR A 261 0.92 26.63 12.85
C THR A 261 2.17 27.39 12.37
N PHE A 262 3.28 26.70 12.11
CA PHE A 262 4.57 27.35 11.87
C PHE A 262 4.81 27.82 10.42
N HIS A 263 3.85 27.64 9.51
CA HIS A 263 3.92 28.24 8.18
C HIS A 263 3.75 29.77 8.20
N MET A 264 3.18 30.32 9.28
CA MET A 264 3.01 31.76 9.49
C MET A 264 4.35 32.40 9.83
N LYS A 265 4.86 33.27 8.93
CA LYS A 265 6.15 33.95 9.10
C LYS A 265 6.04 35.34 9.71
N ASP A 266 4.87 35.98 9.64
CA ASP A 266 4.64 37.29 10.24
C ASP A 266 4.43 37.14 11.77
N PRO A 267 5.22 37.82 12.62
CA PRO A 267 5.12 37.66 14.07
C PRO A 267 3.77 38.09 14.67
N ARG A 268 3.08 39.08 14.09
CA ARG A 268 1.78 39.55 14.58
C ARG A 268 0.70 38.53 14.26
N VAL A 269 0.68 38.06 13.01
CA VAL A 269 -0.23 36.99 12.55
C VAL A 269 -0.03 35.71 13.38
N PHE A 270 1.23 35.34 13.63
CA PHE A 270 1.57 34.17 14.45
C PHE A 270 1.12 34.34 15.91
N TYR A 271 1.43 35.48 16.53
CA TYR A 271 1.05 35.77 17.92
C TYR A 271 -0.48 35.76 18.12
N ASN A 272 -1.21 36.32 17.16
CA ASN A 272 -2.67 36.36 17.17
C ASN A 272 -3.34 35.07 16.69
N ARG A 273 -2.57 34.11 16.15
CA ARG A 273 -3.07 32.85 15.57
C ARG A 273 -4.13 33.07 14.47
N GLU A 274 -3.92 34.07 13.62
CA GLU A 274 -4.92 34.52 12.64
C GLU A 274 -5.09 33.57 11.43
N ASP A 275 -4.06 32.80 11.07
CA ASP A 275 -4.07 31.87 9.92
C ASP A 275 -3.68 30.44 10.35
N VAL A 276 -4.19 29.96 11.48
CA VAL A 276 -3.97 28.58 11.92
C VAL A 276 -4.73 27.61 11.02
N TRP A 277 -4.07 26.57 10.55
CA TRP A 277 -4.68 25.50 9.77
C TRP A 277 -5.01 24.30 10.65
N ALA A 278 -5.88 23.44 10.17
CA ALA A 278 -6.27 22.19 10.78
C ALA A 278 -6.35 21.09 9.72
N VAL A 279 -6.12 19.85 10.16
CA VAL A 279 -6.44 18.66 9.37
C VAL A 279 -7.97 18.53 9.34
N PRO A 280 -8.60 18.41 8.17
CA PRO A 280 -10.05 18.25 8.08
C PRO A 280 -10.50 16.92 8.67
N THR A 281 -11.79 16.83 8.97
CA THR A 281 -12.45 15.56 9.28
C THR A 281 -13.16 14.99 8.06
N GLU A 282 -13.42 13.69 8.06
CA GLU A 282 -14.22 12.97 7.06
C GLU A 282 -15.17 11.97 7.75
N LEU A 283 -16.08 11.37 6.97
CA LEU A 283 -16.96 10.30 7.47
C LEU A 283 -16.41 8.95 7.01
N PHE A 284 -15.85 8.16 7.94
CA PHE A 284 -15.43 6.80 7.67
C PHE A 284 -16.44 5.81 8.26
N GLY A 285 -17.07 5.01 7.40
CA GLY A 285 -18.25 4.25 7.81
C GLY A 285 -19.36 5.18 8.33
N ASN A 286 -19.55 5.19 9.66
CA ASN A 286 -20.52 6.05 10.35
C ASN A 286 -19.85 7.01 11.36
N GLU A 287 -18.52 7.05 11.43
CA GLU A 287 -17.78 7.81 12.42
C GLU A 287 -17.09 9.01 11.78
N THR A 288 -17.11 10.15 12.46
CA THR A 288 -16.34 11.32 12.06
C THR A 288 -14.91 11.17 12.57
N VAL A 289 -13.96 11.05 11.64
CA VAL A 289 -12.53 10.87 11.93
C VAL A 289 -11.71 11.99 11.30
N LEU A 290 -10.48 12.18 11.76
CA LEU A 290 -9.54 13.05 11.05
C LEU A 290 -9.10 12.37 9.75
N VAL A 291 -8.93 13.15 8.69
CA VAL A 291 -8.34 12.63 7.45
C VAL A 291 -6.92 12.18 7.73
N GLU A 292 -6.63 10.91 7.46
CA GLU A 292 -5.27 10.35 7.51
C GLU A 292 -4.53 10.65 6.19
N PRO A 293 -3.21 10.81 6.19
CA PRO A 293 -2.45 10.94 4.96
C PRO A 293 -2.57 9.69 4.08
N TYR A 294 -2.76 9.86 2.77
CA TYR A 294 -2.93 8.75 1.84
C TYR A 294 -2.01 8.85 0.62
N TYR A 295 -1.59 7.69 0.15
CA TYR A 295 -0.70 7.57 -1.01
C TYR A 295 -1.49 7.57 -2.31
N VAL A 296 -1.00 8.30 -3.30
CA VAL A 296 -1.60 8.44 -4.62
C VAL A 296 -0.53 8.53 -5.68
N THR A 297 -0.82 8.00 -6.87
CA THR A 297 0.01 8.21 -8.05
C THR A 297 -0.64 9.29 -8.90
N MET A 298 -0.02 10.46 -9.00
CA MET A 298 -0.53 11.55 -9.80
C MET A 298 0.58 12.42 -10.37
N ARG A 299 0.25 13.29 -11.32
CA ARG A 299 1.18 14.30 -11.82
C ARG A 299 1.11 15.52 -10.92
N LEU A 300 2.22 15.86 -10.28
CA LEU A 300 2.35 17.15 -9.59
C LEU A 300 2.35 18.29 -10.62
N ALA A 301 1.79 19.43 -10.23
CA ALA A 301 1.83 20.62 -11.06
C ALA A 301 3.29 20.96 -11.40
N ASN A 302 3.58 21.15 -12.69
CA ASN A 302 4.91 21.36 -13.28
C ASN A 302 5.80 20.12 -13.46
N ASP A 303 5.32 18.91 -13.17
CA ASP A 303 6.03 17.66 -13.53
C ASP A 303 5.36 16.95 -14.73
N PRO A 304 6.12 16.61 -15.78
CA PRO A 304 5.58 15.86 -16.90
C PRO A 304 5.23 14.40 -16.56
N ARG A 305 5.79 13.82 -15.49
CA ARG A 305 5.60 12.39 -15.16
C ARG A 305 4.73 12.18 -13.91
N PRO A 306 3.89 11.14 -13.88
CA PRO A 306 3.25 10.70 -12.65
C PRO A 306 4.30 10.31 -11.61
N GLU A 307 4.00 10.60 -10.35
CA GLU A 307 4.84 10.32 -9.21
C GLU A 307 3.99 9.72 -8.08
N PHE A 308 4.56 8.77 -7.36
CA PHE A 308 3.98 8.24 -6.14
C PHE A 308 4.23 9.24 -5.00
N ILE A 309 3.16 9.78 -4.43
CA ILE A 309 3.22 10.82 -3.40
C ILE A 309 2.29 10.49 -2.23
N LEU A 310 2.65 10.96 -1.04
CA LEU A 310 1.81 10.96 0.15
C LEU A 310 1.19 12.35 0.29
N ILE A 311 -0.14 12.47 0.41
CA ILE A 311 -0.81 13.77 0.50
C ILE A 311 -1.71 13.92 1.73
N LEU A 312 -1.88 15.16 2.19
CA LEU A 312 -2.83 15.54 3.23
C LEU A 312 -3.43 16.93 2.95
N PRO A 313 -4.77 17.07 2.89
CA PRO A 313 -5.44 18.36 2.76
C PRO A 313 -5.49 19.16 4.08
N PHE A 314 -5.70 20.47 3.98
CA PHE A 314 -5.86 21.40 5.11
C PHE A 314 -7.05 22.33 4.94
N VAL A 315 -7.67 22.65 6.08
CA VAL A 315 -8.71 23.67 6.24
C VAL A 315 -8.24 24.74 7.24
N PRO A 316 -8.79 25.98 7.23
CA PRO A 316 -8.58 26.91 8.32
C PRO A 316 -9.17 26.35 9.61
N ALA A 317 -8.58 26.67 10.75
CA ALA A 317 -9.14 26.30 12.05
C ALA A 317 -10.59 26.83 12.19
N GLY A 318 -11.53 25.92 12.48
CA GLY A 318 -12.95 26.23 12.64
C GLY A 318 -13.72 26.48 11.33
N ARG A 319 -13.18 26.09 10.17
CA ARG A 319 -13.86 26.13 8.88
C ARG A 319 -13.68 24.82 8.13
N ASP A 320 -14.58 24.57 7.18
CA ASP A 320 -14.56 23.31 6.42
C ASP A 320 -14.10 23.48 4.96
N ASN A 321 -13.83 24.70 4.49
CA ASN A 321 -13.33 24.90 3.11
C ASN A 321 -11.82 24.61 3.06
N LEU A 322 -11.39 23.90 2.02
CA LEU A 322 -9.96 23.66 1.79
C LEU A 322 -9.23 24.95 1.48
N ILE A 323 -8.00 25.02 1.98
CA ILE A 323 -7.08 26.14 1.72
C ILE A 323 -5.72 25.69 1.22
N ALA A 324 -5.35 24.44 1.48
CA ALA A 324 -4.09 23.90 1.04
C ALA A 324 -4.11 22.37 1.04
N TRP A 325 -3.05 21.81 0.47
CA TRP A 325 -2.64 20.45 0.72
C TRP A 325 -1.11 20.39 0.77
N MET A 326 -0.60 19.39 1.47
CA MET A 326 0.81 19.08 1.57
C MET A 326 1.07 17.72 0.93
N ALA A 327 2.22 17.59 0.27
CA ALA A 327 2.69 16.35 -0.33
C ALA A 327 4.09 16.02 0.19
N ALA A 328 4.38 14.73 0.36
CA ALA A 328 5.72 14.18 0.39
C ALA A 328 5.94 13.31 -0.85
N ARG A 329 7.07 13.52 -1.52
CA ARG A 329 7.44 12.75 -2.73
C ARG A 329 8.15 11.46 -2.37
N ASN A 330 7.82 10.37 -3.08
CA ASN A 330 8.42 9.05 -2.85
C ASN A 330 9.42 8.64 -3.94
N ASP A 331 9.47 9.33 -5.08
CA ASP A 331 10.21 8.79 -6.23
C ASP A 331 11.56 9.49 -6.49
N GLY A 332 12.55 8.65 -6.78
CA GLY A 332 13.83 9.05 -7.34
C GLY A 332 14.60 10.05 -6.47
N PRO A 333 15.30 11.03 -7.07
CA PRO A 333 16.17 11.95 -6.34
C PRO A 333 15.42 12.94 -5.45
N ARG A 334 14.08 12.96 -5.52
CA ARG A 334 13.22 13.90 -4.80
C ARG A 334 12.51 13.24 -3.63
N TYR A 335 12.83 11.98 -3.35
CA TYR A 335 12.39 11.28 -2.16
C TYR A 335 12.52 12.15 -0.91
N GLY A 336 11.40 12.34 -0.19
CA GLY A 336 11.32 13.13 1.04
C GLY A 336 11.22 14.65 0.86
N GLU A 337 11.15 15.15 -0.38
CA GLU A 337 10.81 16.56 -0.62
C GLU A 337 9.35 16.81 -0.21
N LEU A 338 9.15 17.84 0.63
CA LEU A 338 7.85 18.28 1.09
C LEU A 338 7.42 19.51 0.31
N VAL A 339 6.23 19.44 -0.28
CA VAL A 339 5.64 20.54 -1.06
C VAL A 339 4.29 20.91 -0.50
N VAL A 340 3.97 22.20 -0.46
CA VAL A 340 2.68 22.71 0.00
C VAL A 340 2.07 23.56 -1.09
N TYR A 341 0.89 23.17 -1.52
CA TYR A 341 0.12 23.89 -2.51
C TYR A 341 -1.04 24.59 -1.81
N ARG A 342 -1.12 25.91 -1.98
CA ARG A 342 -2.19 26.74 -1.43
C ARG A 342 -3.23 26.98 -2.50
N PHE A 343 -4.50 26.80 -2.16
CA PHE A 343 -5.60 27.14 -3.04
C PHE A 343 -5.79 28.67 -3.10
N PRO A 344 -6.21 29.20 -4.26
CA PRO A 344 -6.53 30.62 -4.39
C PRO A 344 -7.66 31.04 -3.44
N LYS A 345 -7.52 32.21 -2.79
CA LYS A 345 -8.52 32.70 -1.81
C LYS A 345 -9.82 33.18 -2.44
N ASP A 346 -9.83 33.39 -3.76
CA ASP A 346 -10.97 33.84 -4.56
C ASP A 346 -11.87 32.69 -5.04
N ARG A 347 -11.44 31.43 -4.88
CA ARG A 347 -12.21 30.24 -5.26
C ARG A 347 -12.54 29.39 -4.04
N LEU A 348 -13.79 28.94 -3.96
CA LEU A 348 -14.24 28.05 -2.90
C LEU A 348 -13.85 26.60 -3.24
N ALA A 349 -12.93 26.04 -2.47
CA ALA A 349 -12.58 24.63 -2.51
C ALA A 349 -13.30 23.91 -1.35
N PHE A 350 -14.17 22.95 -1.67
CA PHE A 350 -14.92 22.22 -0.65
C PHE A 350 -14.01 21.30 0.16
N GLY A 351 -14.12 21.28 1.48
CA GLY A 351 -13.46 20.25 2.29
C GLY A 351 -14.20 18.93 2.34
N PRO A 352 -13.53 17.88 2.84
CA PRO A 352 -14.09 16.54 2.94
C PRO A 352 -15.50 16.51 3.54
N MET A 353 -15.69 17.05 4.76
CA MET A 353 -17.03 17.10 5.39
C MET A 353 -18.10 17.82 4.58
N GLN A 354 -17.75 18.82 3.77
CA GLN A 354 -18.72 19.50 2.92
C GLN A 354 -19.14 18.60 1.76
N VAL A 355 -18.18 17.88 1.16
CA VAL A 355 -18.47 16.91 0.11
C VAL A 355 -19.30 15.75 0.68
N GLU A 356 -18.94 15.23 1.85
CA GLU A 356 -19.73 14.23 2.59
C GLU A 356 -21.19 14.67 2.79
N SER A 357 -21.39 15.91 3.24
CA SER A 357 -22.72 16.48 3.45
C SER A 357 -23.51 16.57 2.14
N ARG A 358 -22.84 16.95 1.04
CA ARG A 358 -23.48 17.05 -0.27
C ARG A 358 -23.82 15.68 -0.86
N ILE A 359 -22.98 14.68 -0.65
CA ILE A 359 -23.26 13.28 -1.01
C ILE A 359 -24.51 12.80 -0.26
N ASN A 360 -24.62 13.07 1.04
CA ASN A 360 -25.79 12.69 1.84
C ASN A 360 -27.08 13.44 1.46
N GLN A 361 -26.95 14.63 0.88
CA GLN A 361 -28.06 15.45 0.40
C GLN A 361 -28.48 15.10 -1.04
N ASP A 362 -27.66 14.34 -1.78
CA ASP A 362 -28.03 13.88 -3.12
C ASP A 362 -29.19 12.88 -3.03
N PRO A 363 -30.35 13.14 -3.64
CA PRO A 363 -31.53 12.29 -3.47
C PRO A 363 -31.32 10.85 -3.95
N VAL A 364 -30.54 10.65 -5.02
CA VAL A 364 -30.32 9.32 -5.61
C VAL A 364 -29.38 8.51 -4.71
N ILE A 365 -28.27 9.12 -4.30
CA ILE A 365 -27.30 8.46 -3.44
C ILE A 365 -27.91 8.19 -2.05
N SER A 366 -28.55 9.19 -1.45
CA SER A 366 -29.14 9.07 -0.11
C SER A 366 -30.23 7.99 -0.04
N GLN A 367 -31.09 7.91 -1.06
CA GLN A 367 -32.09 6.85 -1.16
C GLN A 367 -31.42 5.47 -1.24
N GLN A 368 -30.41 5.32 -2.08
CA GLN A 368 -29.72 4.05 -2.27
C GLN A 368 -28.95 3.60 -1.02
N LEU A 369 -28.24 4.51 -0.36
CA LEU A 369 -27.57 4.24 0.91
C LEU A 369 -28.56 3.79 1.99
N THR A 370 -29.73 4.44 2.08
CA THR A 370 -30.78 4.07 3.04
C THR A 370 -31.35 2.68 2.74
N LEU A 371 -31.49 2.31 1.47
CA LEU A 371 -31.98 0.98 1.06
C LEU A 371 -30.96 -0.13 1.32
N TRP A 372 -29.68 0.16 1.14
CA TRP A 372 -28.60 -0.81 1.37
C TRP A 372 -28.24 -1.00 2.83
N ASN A 373 -28.54 0.01 3.65
CA ASN A 373 -28.30 -0.04 5.09
C ASN A 373 -29.58 -0.47 5.84
N GLN A 374 -30.15 -1.60 5.42
CA GLN A 374 -31.34 -2.25 6.00
C GLN A 374 -30.98 -3.64 6.54
N GLU A 375 -31.87 -4.21 7.37
CA GLU A 375 -31.70 -5.50 8.04
C GLU A 375 -31.03 -6.56 7.15
N GLY A 376 -29.84 -7.01 7.53
CA GLY A 376 -29.07 -8.03 6.81
C GLY A 376 -27.87 -7.52 6.00
N SER A 377 -27.76 -6.21 5.72
CA SER A 377 -26.58 -5.62 5.07
C SER A 377 -26.17 -4.27 5.67
N ARG A 378 -24.86 -4.03 5.67
CA ARG A 378 -24.26 -2.79 6.16
C ARG A 378 -23.46 -2.12 5.05
N VAL A 379 -23.71 -0.83 4.86
CA VAL A 379 -22.87 -0.01 3.98
C VAL A 379 -21.63 0.43 4.75
N ILE A 380 -20.47 0.30 4.11
CA ILE A 380 -19.20 0.79 4.60
C ILE A 380 -18.71 1.85 3.61
N ARG A 381 -18.66 3.09 4.09
CA ARG A 381 -18.06 4.22 3.38
C ARG A 381 -16.55 4.19 3.58
N GLY A 382 -15.80 4.14 2.50
CA GLY A 382 -14.34 4.22 2.55
C GLY A 382 -13.85 5.67 2.68
N ASN A 383 -12.53 5.84 2.69
CA ASN A 383 -11.92 7.17 2.81
C ASN A 383 -12.24 8.04 1.58
N LEU A 384 -12.47 9.34 1.82
CA LEU A 384 -12.70 10.32 0.78
C LEU A 384 -11.37 10.90 0.28
N LEU A 385 -10.96 10.47 -0.92
CA LEU A 385 -9.71 10.95 -1.52
C LEU A 385 -9.94 12.31 -2.17
N VAL A 386 -9.15 13.32 -1.78
CA VAL A 386 -9.13 14.66 -2.36
C VAL A 386 -7.97 14.76 -3.35
N ILE A 387 -8.27 14.62 -4.64
CA ILE A 387 -7.29 14.58 -5.71
C ILE A 387 -7.26 15.92 -6.45
N PRO A 388 -6.21 16.74 -6.29
CA PRO A 388 -6.03 17.94 -7.09
C PRO A 388 -5.73 17.57 -8.55
N MET A 389 -6.45 18.21 -9.48
CA MET A 389 -6.34 18.02 -10.93
C MET A 389 -6.26 19.38 -11.61
N GLU A 390 -5.04 19.85 -11.90
CA GLU A 390 -4.80 21.15 -12.54
C GLU A 390 -5.59 22.29 -11.83
N ASP A 391 -6.66 22.78 -12.47
CA ASP A 391 -7.51 23.88 -11.97
C ASP A 391 -8.75 23.43 -11.16
N ALA A 392 -8.90 22.12 -10.92
CA ALA A 392 -10.05 21.53 -10.27
C ALA A 392 -9.67 20.54 -9.15
N LEU A 393 -10.65 20.21 -8.31
CA LEU A 393 -10.56 19.16 -7.32
C LEU A 393 -11.52 18.03 -7.70
N MET A 394 -11.02 16.81 -7.64
CA MET A 394 -11.80 15.60 -7.76
C MET A 394 -11.84 14.90 -6.40
N TYR A 395 -13.03 14.50 -5.98
CA TYR A 395 -13.23 13.74 -4.75
C TYR A 395 -13.68 12.35 -5.15
N VAL A 396 -13.07 11.31 -4.55
CA VAL A 396 -13.38 9.92 -4.85
C VAL A 396 -13.65 9.17 -3.55
N GLU A 397 -14.83 8.56 -3.46
CA GLU A 397 -15.24 7.78 -2.29
C GLU A 397 -15.74 6.40 -2.71
N PRO A 398 -15.09 5.31 -2.27
CA PRO A 398 -15.59 3.96 -2.51
C PRO A 398 -16.68 3.58 -1.50
N LEU A 399 -17.74 2.95 -1.99
CA LEU A 399 -18.83 2.38 -1.18
C LEU A 399 -18.79 0.86 -1.24
N PHE A 400 -18.59 0.24 -0.07
CA PHE A 400 -18.61 -1.19 0.10
C PHE A 400 -19.92 -1.65 0.74
N LEU A 401 -20.35 -2.85 0.39
CA LEU A 401 -21.47 -3.53 1.02
C LEU A 401 -20.97 -4.81 1.71
N GLN A 402 -21.39 -5.02 2.95
CA GLN A 402 -21.05 -6.21 3.73
C GLN A 402 -22.33 -6.83 4.26
N ALA A 403 -22.48 -8.15 4.13
CA ALA A 403 -23.60 -8.87 4.72
C ALA A 403 -23.37 -9.08 6.23
N GLU A 404 -24.42 -9.05 7.05
CA GLU A 404 -24.27 -9.25 8.50
C GLU A 404 -23.68 -10.62 8.87
N ARG A 405 -24.00 -11.64 8.09
CA ARG A 405 -23.51 -13.02 8.30
C ARG A 405 -22.17 -13.31 7.61
N SER A 406 -21.82 -12.55 6.57
CA SER A 406 -20.58 -12.73 5.80
C SER A 406 -19.75 -11.46 5.88
N GLN A 407 -18.63 -11.53 6.59
CA GLN A 407 -17.79 -10.37 6.88
C GLN A 407 -16.87 -9.97 5.72
N LEU A 408 -17.20 -10.28 4.46
CA LEU A 408 -16.41 -9.89 3.31
C LEU A 408 -17.03 -8.66 2.64
N PRO A 409 -16.42 -7.45 2.73
CA PRO A 409 -16.92 -6.27 2.05
C PRO A 409 -16.66 -6.36 0.54
N GLU A 410 -17.67 -5.99 -0.25
CA GLU A 410 -17.61 -5.95 -1.71
C GLU A 410 -17.77 -4.50 -2.18
N LEU A 411 -16.90 -4.04 -3.09
CA LEU A 411 -17.05 -2.71 -3.69
C LEU A 411 -18.29 -2.69 -4.56
N LYS A 412 -19.28 -1.85 -4.22
CA LYS A 412 -20.52 -1.75 -5.00
C LYS A 412 -20.58 -0.49 -5.83
N ARG A 413 -20.09 0.65 -5.32
CA ARG A 413 -20.11 1.91 -6.05
C ARG A 413 -18.86 2.74 -5.77
N VAL A 414 -18.58 3.64 -6.69
CA VAL A 414 -17.61 4.72 -6.53
C VAL A 414 -18.37 6.03 -6.74
N ILE A 415 -18.33 6.89 -5.74
CA ILE A 415 -18.84 8.25 -5.83
C ILE A 415 -17.69 9.15 -6.28
N VAL A 416 -17.94 9.96 -7.30
CA VAL A 416 -17.00 10.98 -7.75
C VAL A 416 -17.69 12.34 -7.73
N ALA A 417 -17.04 13.32 -7.13
CA ALA A 417 -17.51 14.70 -7.12
C ALA A 417 -16.47 15.66 -7.71
N SER A 418 -16.93 16.69 -8.41
CA SER A 418 -16.09 17.81 -8.85
C SER A 418 -16.96 19.05 -9.04
N GLY A 419 -16.60 20.13 -8.35
CA GLY A 419 -17.40 21.35 -8.30
C GLY A 419 -18.86 21.06 -7.89
N PRO A 420 -19.87 21.48 -8.66
CA PRO A 420 -21.27 21.24 -8.30
C PRO A 420 -21.74 19.80 -8.60
N ARG A 421 -21.03 19.03 -9.42
CA ARG A 421 -21.48 17.70 -9.88
C ARG A 421 -21.04 16.61 -8.92
N ILE A 422 -21.96 15.69 -8.64
CA ILE A 422 -21.75 14.46 -7.87
C ILE A 422 -22.35 13.34 -8.71
N VAL A 423 -21.61 12.26 -8.89
CA VAL A 423 -22.05 11.09 -9.64
C VAL A 423 -21.66 9.83 -8.89
N MET A 424 -22.46 8.80 -9.03
CA MET A 424 -22.20 7.49 -8.46
C MET A 424 -22.32 6.44 -9.55
N ASP A 425 -21.31 5.57 -9.67
CA ASP A 425 -21.27 4.50 -10.67
C ASP A 425 -20.62 3.23 -10.08
N GLU A 426 -20.61 2.14 -10.83
CA GLU A 426 -20.03 0.85 -10.42
C GLU A 426 -18.51 0.85 -10.44
N THR A 427 -17.91 1.63 -11.33
CA THR A 427 -16.46 1.73 -11.51
C THR A 427 -16.01 3.19 -11.44
N LEU A 428 -14.74 3.38 -11.07
CA LEU A 428 -14.12 4.70 -11.09
C LEU A 428 -14.15 5.31 -12.50
N ASP A 429 -13.83 4.53 -13.53
CA ASP A 429 -13.84 5.00 -14.92
C ASP A 429 -15.24 5.38 -15.39
N GLY A 430 -16.26 4.61 -15.03
CA GLY A 430 -17.67 4.94 -15.30
C GLY A 430 -18.09 6.23 -14.61
N ALA A 431 -17.76 6.38 -13.33
CA ALA A 431 -18.06 7.59 -12.56
C ALA A 431 -17.36 8.82 -13.15
N ILE A 432 -16.07 8.72 -13.51
CA ILE A 432 -15.34 9.80 -14.18
C ILE A 432 -15.98 10.15 -15.53
N ALA A 433 -16.33 9.14 -16.34
CA ALA A 433 -16.97 9.37 -17.63
C ALA A 433 -18.30 10.14 -17.48
N ARG A 434 -19.16 9.72 -16.53
CA ARG A 434 -20.43 10.42 -16.23
C ARG A 434 -20.19 11.83 -15.72
N LEU A 435 -19.20 12.05 -14.85
CA LEU A 435 -18.84 13.37 -14.34
C LEU A 435 -18.45 14.33 -15.48
N LEU A 436 -17.76 13.80 -16.49
CA LEU A 436 -17.33 14.53 -17.69
C LEU A 436 -18.44 14.64 -18.76
N GLY A 437 -19.62 14.06 -18.54
CA GLY A 437 -20.73 14.03 -19.50
C GLY A 437 -20.45 13.14 -20.71
N ARG A 438 -19.54 12.17 -20.59
CA ARG A 438 -19.20 11.17 -21.61
C ARG A 438 -19.95 9.86 -21.32
N ALA A 439 -20.15 9.06 -22.36
CA ALA A 439 -20.62 7.69 -22.17
C ALA A 439 -19.56 6.89 -21.38
N PRO A 440 -19.97 6.11 -20.36
CA PRO A 440 -19.07 5.17 -19.69
C PRO A 440 -18.39 4.26 -20.73
N PRO A 441 -17.12 3.88 -20.54
CA PRO A 441 -16.52 2.84 -21.35
C PRO A 441 -17.40 1.58 -21.29
N ALA A 442 -17.63 0.95 -22.45
CA ALA A 442 -18.43 -0.27 -22.49
C ALA A 442 -17.76 -1.33 -21.61
N GLN A 443 -18.49 -1.86 -20.63
CA GLN A 443 -18.05 -3.04 -19.89
C GLN A 443 -17.83 -4.18 -20.90
N PRO A 444 -16.71 -4.92 -20.84
CA PRO A 444 -16.49 -6.05 -21.72
C PRO A 444 -17.62 -7.07 -21.51
N SER A 445 -18.45 -7.27 -22.53
CA SER A 445 -19.56 -8.24 -22.46
C SER A 445 -19.00 -9.66 -22.37
N PRO A 446 -19.51 -10.52 -21.47
CA PRO A 446 -19.13 -11.93 -21.45
C PRO A 446 -19.58 -12.58 -22.76
N GLY A 447 -18.62 -12.92 -23.63
CA GLY A 447 -18.89 -13.57 -24.92
C GLY A 447 -18.48 -12.77 -26.16
N ALA A 448 -17.93 -11.56 -26.03
CA ALA A 448 -17.24 -10.92 -27.14
C ALA A 448 -15.92 -11.67 -27.43
N PRO A 449 -15.61 -12.01 -28.70
CA PRO A 449 -14.30 -12.57 -29.04
C PRO A 449 -13.21 -11.64 -28.51
N PRO A 450 -12.10 -12.17 -27.93
CA PRO A 450 -11.06 -11.35 -27.38
C PRO A 450 -10.63 -10.33 -28.43
N ALA A 451 -10.66 -9.04 -28.06
CA ALA A 451 -10.01 -8.02 -28.84
C ALA A 451 -8.57 -8.50 -29.10
N PRO A 452 -8.08 -8.48 -30.36
CA PRO A 452 -6.76 -8.99 -30.67
C PRO A 452 -5.76 -8.32 -29.73
N GLY A 453 -4.94 -9.15 -29.08
CA GLY A 453 -3.90 -8.69 -28.17
C GLY A 453 -2.96 -7.68 -28.85
N PRO A 454 -2.12 -6.98 -28.07
CA PRO A 454 -1.21 -5.99 -28.64
C PRO A 454 -0.40 -6.64 -29.76
N SER A 455 -0.68 -6.19 -30.98
CA SER A 455 -0.04 -6.71 -32.19
C SER A 455 1.44 -6.40 -32.09
N THR A 456 2.29 -7.39 -32.36
CA THR A 456 3.73 -7.16 -32.41
C THR A 456 4.05 -6.13 -33.51
N ARG A 457 5.15 -5.40 -33.37
CA ARG A 457 5.53 -4.34 -34.33
C ARG A 457 5.59 -4.87 -35.77
N ASP A 458 6.04 -6.11 -35.96
CA ASP A 458 6.11 -6.76 -37.26
C ASP A 458 4.71 -7.07 -37.83
N GLU A 459 3.74 -7.41 -36.97
CA GLU A 459 2.33 -7.59 -37.38
C GLU A 459 1.68 -6.25 -37.75
N LEU A 460 1.98 -5.16 -37.04
CA LEU A 460 1.49 -3.82 -37.39
C LEU A 460 2.05 -3.33 -38.74
N ILE A 461 3.31 -3.65 -39.06
CA ILE A 461 3.91 -3.35 -40.36
C ILE A 461 3.19 -4.14 -41.47
N ALA A 462 2.95 -5.43 -41.27
CA ALA A 462 2.24 -6.27 -42.24
C ALA A 462 0.80 -5.78 -42.48
N GLN A 463 0.08 -5.42 -41.42
CA GLN A 463 -1.28 -4.90 -41.51
C GLN A 463 -1.33 -3.52 -42.20
N ALA A 464 -0.34 -2.65 -41.97
CA ALA A 464 -0.24 -1.37 -42.66
C ALA A 464 -0.04 -1.56 -44.18
N LEU A 465 0.84 -2.48 -44.58
CA LEU A 465 1.06 -2.80 -45.99
C LEU A 465 -0.20 -3.38 -46.64
N GLU A 466 -0.91 -4.29 -45.95
CA GLU A 466 -2.15 -4.87 -46.49
C GLU A 466 -3.26 -3.81 -46.69
N SER A 467 -3.47 -2.92 -45.72
CA SER A 467 -4.46 -1.83 -45.87
C SER A 467 -4.08 -0.86 -46.99
N TYR A 468 -2.79 -0.58 -47.18
CA TYR A 468 -2.32 0.28 -48.27
C TYR A 468 -2.56 -0.38 -49.65
N ASP A 469 -2.22 -1.66 -49.80
CA ASP A 469 -2.41 -2.39 -51.06
C ASP A 469 -3.90 -2.52 -51.41
N ARG A 470 -4.77 -2.75 -50.41
CA ARG A 470 -6.23 -2.73 -50.60
C ARG A 470 -6.74 -1.35 -50.99
N ALA A 471 -6.24 -0.29 -50.38
CA ALA A 471 -6.62 1.07 -50.74
C ALA A 471 -6.28 1.34 -52.22
N GLU A 472 -5.07 0.97 -52.69
CA GLU A 472 -4.71 1.11 -54.10
C GLU A 472 -5.64 0.32 -55.04
N GLN A 473 -6.00 -0.91 -54.68
CA GLN A 473 -6.92 -1.73 -55.49
C GLN A 473 -8.31 -1.10 -55.58
N LEU A 474 -8.84 -0.61 -54.45
CA LEU A 474 -10.15 0.05 -54.39
C LEU A 474 -10.15 1.37 -55.17
N LEU A 475 -9.04 2.11 -55.13
CA LEU A 475 -8.85 3.31 -55.95
C LEU A 475 -8.86 2.99 -57.45
N ARG A 476 -8.19 1.90 -57.87
CA ARG A 476 -8.20 1.44 -59.28
C ARG A 476 -9.57 0.94 -59.73
N GLN A 477 -10.40 0.47 -58.80
CA GLN A 477 -11.76 0.01 -59.04
C GLN A 477 -12.81 1.15 -58.98
N GLY A 478 -12.39 2.36 -58.62
CA GLY A 478 -13.28 3.53 -58.50
C GLY A 478 -14.15 3.54 -57.23
N ASP A 479 -13.87 2.68 -56.25
CA ASP A 479 -14.55 2.68 -54.96
C ASP A 479 -13.87 3.65 -53.98
N PHE A 480 -14.24 4.93 -54.08
CA PHE A 480 -13.73 5.99 -53.23
C PHE A 480 -14.13 5.84 -51.75
N ALA A 481 -15.27 5.21 -51.46
CA ALA A 481 -15.73 4.98 -50.09
C ALA A 481 -14.97 3.82 -49.42
N GLY A 482 -14.64 2.78 -50.19
CA GLY A 482 -13.72 1.72 -49.79
C GLY A 482 -12.30 2.26 -49.55
N TYR A 483 -11.78 3.05 -50.49
CA TYR A 483 -10.47 3.70 -50.36
C TYR A 483 -10.34 4.54 -49.08
N ALA A 484 -11.32 5.42 -48.81
CA ALA A 484 -11.30 6.28 -47.62
C ALA A 484 -11.24 5.47 -46.31
N ARG A 485 -11.98 4.36 -46.23
CA ARG A 485 -11.98 3.47 -45.06
C ARG A 485 -10.64 2.78 -44.84
N GLU A 486 -10.00 2.30 -45.91
CA GLU A 486 -8.70 1.63 -45.81
C GLU A 486 -7.57 2.62 -45.48
N ILE A 487 -7.63 3.85 -45.98
CA ILE A 487 -6.68 4.91 -45.60
C ILE A 487 -6.86 5.33 -44.14
N GLU A 488 -8.10 5.42 -43.63
CA GLU A 488 -8.36 5.70 -42.23
C GLU A 488 -7.82 4.58 -41.32
N ARG A 489 -8.04 3.32 -41.72
CA ARG A 489 -7.50 2.14 -41.05
C ARG A 489 -5.96 2.15 -41.02
N LEU A 490 -5.33 2.44 -42.15
CA LEU A 490 -3.87 2.62 -42.23
C LEU A 490 -3.38 3.70 -41.25
N GLY A 491 -4.07 4.84 -41.18
CA GLY A 491 -3.74 5.92 -40.24
C GLY A 491 -3.88 5.53 -38.76
N GLN A 492 -4.77 4.60 -38.43
CA GLN A 492 -4.87 4.05 -37.07
C GLN A 492 -3.70 3.11 -36.75
N ILE A 493 -3.33 2.22 -37.68
CA ILE A 493 -2.22 1.27 -37.54
C ILE A 493 -0.89 2.03 -37.40
N LEU A 494 -0.65 3.06 -38.20
CA LEU A 494 0.57 3.88 -38.11
C LEU A 494 0.71 4.61 -36.77
N ARG A 495 -0.41 5.05 -36.16
CA ARG A 495 -0.44 5.65 -34.82
C ARG A 495 -0.14 4.63 -33.72
N GLN A 496 -0.64 3.40 -33.85
CA GLN A 496 -0.27 2.31 -32.95
C GLN A 496 1.22 1.95 -33.08
N LEU A 497 1.75 1.97 -34.30
CA LEU A 497 3.16 1.71 -34.59
C LEU A 497 4.08 2.80 -33.97
N GLU A 498 3.66 4.06 -33.99
CA GLU A 498 4.35 5.16 -33.30
C GLU A 498 4.36 4.99 -31.76
N GLN A 499 3.27 4.48 -31.19
CA GLN A 499 3.13 4.23 -29.76
C GLN A 499 3.89 2.98 -29.28
N SER A 500 4.26 2.07 -30.20
CA SER A 500 5.02 0.85 -29.93
C SER A 500 6.55 1.03 -29.88
N LYS A 501 7.03 2.26 -29.67
CA LYS A 501 8.45 2.64 -29.66
C LYS A 501 9.22 2.18 -28.43
#